data_AF-A0A2M7I4G0-F1
#
_entry.id   AF-A0A2M7I4G0-F1
#
_cell.length_a   1.000
_cell.length_b   1.000
_cell.length_c   1.000
_cell.angle_alpha   90.00
_cell.angle_beta   90.00
_cell.angle_gamma   90.00
#
_symmetry.space_group_name_H-M   'P 1'
#
loop_
_entity.id
_entity.type
_entity.pdbx_description
1 polymer ?
#
loop_
_entity_poly.entity_id
_entity_poly.type
_entity_poly.pdbx_seq_one_letter_code
_entity_poly.pdbx_strand_id
1 'polypeptide(L)' 'MKLNSKIPEGKLSEKWTNHKFNMKVVNPANKRKFDIIVVGTGLAGASAAATLGELGYKVKAFTF' A
#
# COMPACT_ATOMS: atom_id res chain seq x y z
N MET A 1 -6.70 -30.04 6.58
CA MET A 1 -6.20 -28.71 6.16
C MET A 1 -6.88 -27.65 7.02
N LYS A 2 -6.13 -26.79 7.72
CA LYS A 2 -6.70 -25.79 8.65
C LYS A 2 -6.82 -24.46 7.91
N LEU A 3 -8.04 -23.96 7.69
CA LEU A 3 -8.27 -22.67 7.06
C LEU A 3 -8.00 -21.55 8.07
N ASN A 4 -7.08 -20.64 7.74
CA ASN A 4 -6.79 -19.46 8.55
C ASN A 4 -7.36 -18.22 7.86
N SER A 5 -8.53 -17.79 8.32
CA SER A 5 -9.26 -16.65 7.74
C SER A 5 -8.66 -15.28 8.10
N LYS A 6 -7.62 -15.21 8.94
CA LYS A 6 -6.94 -13.96 9.39
C LYS A 6 -7.92 -12.85 9.81
N ILE A 7 -8.99 -13.25 10.48
CA ILE A 7 -10.03 -12.34 10.95
C ILE A 7 -9.45 -11.49 12.10
N PRO A 8 -9.67 -10.16 12.13
CA PRO A 8 -9.17 -9.32 13.21
C PRO A 8 -9.70 -9.73 14.58
N GLU A 9 -8.93 -9.46 15.63
CA GLU A 9 -9.29 -9.80 17.00
C GLU A 9 -10.35 -8.84 17.58
N GLY A 10 -10.95 -9.21 18.71
CA GLY A 10 -11.93 -8.37 19.43
C GLY A 10 -13.40 -8.69 19.14
N LYS A 11 -14.30 -7.91 19.77
CA LYS A 11 -15.76 -8.07 19.70
C LYS A 11 -16.27 -7.86 18.27
N LEU A 12 -17.25 -8.65 17.85
CA LEU A 12 -17.76 -8.64 16.47
C LEU A 12 -18.22 -7.26 15.99
N SER A 13 -18.89 -6.49 16.85
CA SER A 13 -19.40 -5.14 16.55
C SER A 13 -18.29 -4.12 16.27
N GLU A 14 -17.13 -4.25 16.90
CA GLU A 14 -16.04 -3.27 16.84
C GLU A 14 -14.84 -3.76 16.02
N LYS A 15 -14.81 -5.05 15.68
CA LYS A 15 -13.68 -5.77 15.08
C LYS A 15 -13.01 -5.02 13.94
N TRP A 16 -13.78 -4.62 12.94
CA TRP A 16 -13.27 -3.92 11.76
C TRP A 16 -12.94 -2.46 12.01
N THR A 17 -13.67 -1.81 12.92
CA THR A 17 -13.39 -0.43 13.33
C THR A 17 -12.04 -0.35 14.04
N ASN A 18 -11.82 -1.23 15.03
CA ASN A 18 -10.57 -1.33 15.77
C ASN A 18 -9.40 -1.74 14.85
N HIS A 19 -9.63 -2.68 13.93
CA HIS A 19 -8.60 -3.08 12.97
C HIS A 19 -8.14 -1.91 12.09
N LYS A 20 -9.09 -1.14 11.53
CA LYS A 20 -8.78 0.05 10.73
C LYS A 20 -8.05 1.11 11.54
N PHE A 21 -8.47 1.34 12.78
CA PHE A 21 -7.83 2.32 13.66
C PHE A 21 -6.38 1.97 14.00
N ASN A 22 -6.10 0.67 14.21
CA ASN A 22 -4.77 0.18 14.55
C ASN A 22 -3.86 -0.07 13.33
N MET A 23 -4.37 0.11 12.10
CA MET A 23 -3.53 -0.04 10.92
C MET A 23 -2.53 1.10 10.79
N LYS A 24 -1.29 0.74 10.41
CA LYS A 24 -0.24 1.73 10.12
C LYS A 24 -0.59 2.44 8.82
N VAL A 25 -1.07 3.68 8.93
CA VAL A 25 -1.39 4.50 7.78
C VAL A 25 -0.13 5.09 7.13
N VAL A 26 -0.19 5.24 5.82
CA VAL A 26 0.82 6.02 5.08
C VAL A 26 0.48 7.51 5.24
N ASN A 27 1.48 8.29 5.60
CA ASN A 27 1.38 9.74 5.76
C ASN A 27 2.60 10.42 5.10
N PRO A 28 2.58 11.73 4.84
CA PRO A 28 3.69 12.42 4.17
C PRO A 28 5.07 12.18 4.81
N ALA A 29 5.14 12.03 6.13
CA ALA A 29 6.38 11.79 6.87
C ALA A 29 6.97 10.38 6.67
N ASN A 30 6.16 9.38 6.26
CA ASN A 30 6.60 8.01 6.11
C ASN A 30 6.58 7.46 4.66
N LYS A 31 6.12 8.24 3.66
CA LYS A 31 6.07 7.82 2.25
C LYS A 31 7.40 7.27 1.72
N ARG A 32 8.52 7.92 2.07
CA ARG A 32 9.88 7.51 1.65
C ARG A 32 10.32 6.15 2.18
N LYS A 33 9.63 5.59 3.19
CA LYS A 33 9.92 4.25 3.73
C LYS A 33 9.40 3.14 2.82
N PHE A 34 8.53 3.47 1.86
CA PHE A 34 7.90 2.51 0.97
C PHE A 34 8.55 2.58 -0.42
N ASP A 35 9.01 1.42 -0.88
CA ASP A 35 9.43 1.23 -2.28
C ASP A 35 8.20 0.83 -3.10
N ILE A 36 7.94 1.55 -4.19
CA ILE A 36 6.87 1.22 -5.14
C ILE A 36 7.50 0.62 -6.39
N ILE A 37 6.98 -0.53 -6.81
CA ILE A 37 7.40 -1.20 -8.05
C ILE A 37 6.30 -0.99 -9.09
N VAL A 38 6.67 -0.39 -10.22
CA VAL A 38 5.80 -0.24 -11.38
C VAL A 38 6.32 -1.17 -12.48
N VAL A 39 5.48 -2.09 -12.95
CA VAL A 39 5.81 -3.02 -14.04
C VAL A 39 5.06 -2.60 -15.29
N GLY A 40 5.81 -2.32 -16.36
CA GLY A 40 5.35 -1.72 -17.61
C GLY A 40 5.42 -0.20 -17.57
N THR A 41 6.05 0.41 -18.58
CA THR A 41 6.19 1.87 -18.73
C THR A 41 5.43 2.41 -19.94
N GLY A 42 4.26 1.84 -20.24
CA GLY A 42 3.29 2.43 -21.17
C GLY A 42 2.64 3.68 -20.57
N LEU A 43 1.60 4.22 -21.23
CA LEU A 43 0.93 5.45 -20.80
C LEU A 43 0.50 5.44 -19.33
N ALA A 44 -0.10 4.34 -18.87
CA ALA A 44 -0.54 4.19 -17.48
C ALA A 44 0.63 4.02 -16.51
N GLY A 45 1.64 3.23 -16.87
CA GLY A 45 2.79 2.96 -16.01
C GLY A 45 3.68 4.19 -15.81
N ALA A 46 3.95 4.93 -16.89
CA ALA A 46 4.73 6.15 -16.84
C ALA A 46 4.05 7.24 -16.01
N SER A 47 2.74 7.46 -16.21
CA SER A 47 1.96 8.43 -15.43
C SER A 47 1.88 8.06 -13.95
N ALA A 48 1.62 6.79 -13.63
CA ALA A 48 1.63 6.31 -12.25
C ALA A 48 3.00 6.47 -11.58
N ALA A 49 4.08 6.11 -12.27
CA ALA A 49 5.43 6.24 -11.75
C ALA A 49 5.81 7.71 -11.47
N ALA A 50 5.47 8.62 -12.40
CA ALA A 50 5.72 10.04 -12.25
C ALA A 50 4.95 10.63 -11.06
N THR A 51 3.62 10.43 -11.00
CA THR A 51 2.79 10.96 -9.91
C THR A 51 3.22 10.43 -8.55
N LEU A 52 3.56 9.13 -8.44
CA LEU A 52 4.03 8.56 -7.18
C LEU A 52 5.43 9.06 -6.80
N GLY A 53 6.30 9.30 -7.78
CA GLY A 53 7.60 9.95 -7.57
C GLY A 53 7.46 11.37 -7.04
N GLU A 54 6.59 12.18 -7.65
CA GLU A 54 6.27 13.55 -7.21
C GLU A 54 5.72 13.60 -5.78
N LEU A 55 4.91 12.60 -5.40
CA LEU A 55 4.41 12.46 -4.04
C LEU A 55 5.49 12.07 -3.01
N GLY A 56 6.72 11.78 -3.46
CA GLY A 56 7.89 11.50 -2.63
C GLY A 56 8.09 10.02 -2.30
N TYR A 57 7.46 9.11 -3.04
CA TYR A 57 7.73 7.67 -2.91
C TYR A 57 9.01 7.29 -3.66
N LYS A 58 9.64 6.20 -3.24
CA LYS A 58 10.76 5.60 -3.97
C LYS A 58 10.22 4.65 -5.03
N VAL A 59 10.07 5.13 -6.25
CA VAL A 59 9.52 4.38 -7.37
C VAL A 59 10.62 3.68 -8.16
N LYS A 60 10.43 2.39 -8.46
CA LYS A 60 11.25 1.57 -9.36
C LYS A 60 10.38 1.12 -10.53
N ALA A 61 10.68 1.59 -11.73
CA ALA A 61 9.96 1.22 -12.94
C ALA A 61 10.72 0.12 -13.70
N PHE A 62 10.03 -0.94 -14.10
CA PHE A 62 10.58 -2.08 -14.82
C PHE A 62 9.82 -2.27 -16.14
N THR A 63 10.55 -2.39 -17.25
CA THR A 63 10.01 -2.71 -18.57
C THR A 63 11.02 -3.60 -19.32
N PHE A 64 10.54 -4.32 -20.34
CA PHE A 64 11.37 -5.09 -21.26
C PHE A 64 11.50 -4.37 -22.60
#